data_AF-A0A922VXT2-F1
#
_entry.id   AF-A0A922VXT2-F1
#
_cell.length_a   1.000
_cell.length_b   1.000
_cell.length_c   1.000
_cell.angle_alpha   90.00
_cell.angle_beta   90.00
_cell.angle_gamma   90.00
#
_symmetry.space_group_name_H-M   'P 1'
#
loop_
_entity.id
_entity.type
_entity.pdbx_description
1 polymer ?
#
loop_
_entity_poly.entity_id
_entity_poly.type
_entity_poly.pdbx_seq_one_letter_code
_entity_poly.pdbx_strand_id
1 'polypeptide(L)'
;MADNPAGIIPDPVPDHPLLRGRREIGRGENTIVLEGEVIDGQARVYKLLSSPTDHAYYTAPDRPTGRHFPVVYADHGTVGMSSRGFPFHIVEVERLYPLPGSGDAAEMATRISTAYFDACLMWRMLAQDMGRIALHHLAVTPMGWSEAMHGSLQALERFAEEYGALPDLIKADNLMMRRDGTLVFSDPVFME
;
A
#
# COMPACT_ATOMS: atom_id res chain seq x y z
N MET A 1 19.50 5.37 -12.25
CA MET A 1 19.35 6.79 -11.85
C MET A 1 19.14 6.77 -10.35
N ALA A 2 20.02 7.46 -9.64
CA ALA A 2 20.17 7.39 -8.19
C ALA A 2 19.01 8.06 -7.45
N ASP A 3 18.77 7.57 -6.23
CA ASP A 3 17.83 8.05 -5.21
C ASP A 3 17.42 9.51 -5.37
N ASN A 4 16.11 9.74 -5.48
CA ASN A 4 15.53 11.06 -5.29
C ASN A 4 15.11 11.20 -3.81
N PRO A 5 15.91 11.84 -2.94
CA PRO A 5 15.55 12.04 -1.53
C PRO A 5 14.37 13.01 -1.34
N ALA A 6 13.84 13.63 -2.40
CA ALA A 6 12.69 14.52 -2.33
C ALA A 6 11.34 13.81 -2.07
N GLY A 7 11.30 12.46 -2.18
CA GLY A 7 10.07 11.67 -2.04
C GLY A 7 9.85 11.04 -0.68
N ILE A 8 10.70 11.28 0.33
CA ILE A 8 10.57 10.66 1.66
C ILE A 8 10.14 11.73 2.68
N ILE A 9 9.20 11.39 3.56
CA ILE A 9 8.76 12.31 4.60
C ILE A 9 9.90 12.59 5.61
N PRO A 10 10.31 13.86 5.82
CA PRO A 10 11.43 14.19 6.69
C PRO A 10 11.06 14.20 8.18
N ASP A 11 9.77 14.08 8.50
CA ASP A 11 9.23 14.19 9.84
C ASP A 11 9.81 13.14 10.80
N PRO A 12 10.17 13.54 12.04
CA PRO A 12 10.52 12.56 13.06
C PRO A 12 9.28 11.72 13.42
N VAL A 13 9.52 10.55 14.00
CA VAL A 13 8.45 9.80 14.66
C VAL A 13 7.89 10.65 15.81
N PRO A 14 6.59 10.97 15.82
CA PRO A 14 5.95 11.71 16.91
C PRO A 14 6.13 11.03 18.26
N ASP A 15 6.31 11.82 19.31
CA ASP A 15 6.43 11.29 20.66
C ASP A 15 5.09 10.72 21.17
N HIS A 16 4.99 9.40 21.24
CA HIS A 16 3.77 8.71 21.63
C HIS A 16 4.06 7.40 22.39
N PRO A 17 3.30 7.06 23.46
CA PRO A 17 3.54 5.84 24.24
C PRO A 17 3.62 4.56 23.42
N LEU A 18 2.79 4.42 22.38
CA LEU A 18 2.83 3.26 21.48
C LEU A 18 4.08 3.21 20.61
N LEU A 19 4.80 4.30 20.41
CA LEU A 19 5.90 4.41 19.43
C LEU A 19 7.28 4.51 20.09
N ARG A 20 7.35 4.98 21.34
CA ARG A 20 8.60 5.17 22.10
C ARG A 20 9.44 3.91 22.14
N GLY A 21 10.71 4.04 21.75
CA GLY A 21 11.69 2.95 21.78
C GLY A 21 11.53 1.89 20.70
N ARG A 22 10.54 2.02 19.82
CA ARG A 22 10.36 1.11 18.68
C ARG A 22 11.31 1.47 17.55
N ARG A 23 11.82 0.46 16.87
CA ARG A 23 12.71 0.62 15.73
C ARG A 23 11.93 0.95 14.47
N GLU A 24 12.36 1.97 13.74
CA GLU A 24 11.89 2.26 12.40
C GLU A 24 12.45 1.22 11.42
N ILE A 25 11.59 0.64 10.60
CA ILE A 25 11.94 -0.42 9.63
C ILE A 25 11.61 -0.05 8.19
N GLY A 26 10.94 1.07 7.97
CA GLY A 26 10.60 1.56 6.65
C GLY A 26 10.06 2.97 6.70
N ARG A 27 10.28 3.72 5.62
CA ARG A 27 9.81 5.09 5.48
C ARG A 27 9.58 5.39 4.01
N GLY A 28 8.43 5.96 3.71
CA GLY A 28 8.03 6.39 2.37
C GLY A 28 7.65 7.86 2.35
N GLU A 29 6.85 8.22 1.36
CA GLU A 29 6.46 9.61 1.10
C GLU A 29 5.51 10.20 2.12
N ASN A 30 4.59 9.38 2.62
CA ASN A 30 3.57 9.77 3.59
C ASN A 30 3.46 8.77 4.75
N THR A 31 4.44 7.85 4.86
CA THR A 31 4.36 6.71 5.77
C THR A 31 5.67 6.49 6.51
N ILE A 32 5.58 6.24 7.83
CA ILE A 32 6.69 5.73 8.65
C ILE A 32 6.25 4.39 9.25
N VAL A 33 7.10 3.37 9.20
CA VAL A 33 6.78 2.03 9.69
C VAL A 33 7.70 1.64 10.84
N LEU A 34 7.11 1.31 11.99
CA LEU A 34 7.81 0.92 13.21
C LEU A 34 7.48 -0.52 13.60
N GLU A 35 8.44 -1.21 14.23
CA GLU A 35 8.21 -2.56 14.73
C GLU A 35 7.12 -2.61 15.80
N GLY A 36 6.09 -3.41 15.56
CA GLY A 36 5.07 -3.75 16.54
C GLY A 36 5.46 -4.96 17.36
N GLU A 37 4.49 -5.49 18.09
CA GLU A 37 4.66 -6.71 18.88
C GLU A 37 4.43 -7.97 18.03
N VAL A 38 4.86 -9.11 18.57
CA VAL A 38 4.47 -10.42 18.06
C VAL A 38 3.39 -10.96 18.98
N ILE A 39 2.16 -11.04 18.49
CA ILE A 39 0.99 -11.50 19.24
C ILE A 39 0.53 -12.80 18.60
N ASP A 40 0.47 -13.88 19.37
CA ASP A 40 0.10 -15.22 18.88
C ASP A 40 0.91 -15.70 17.67
N GLY A 41 2.21 -15.37 17.65
CA GLY A 41 3.13 -15.73 16.55
C GLY A 41 3.00 -14.83 15.32
N GLN A 42 2.06 -13.88 15.30
CA GLN A 42 1.87 -12.93 14.22
C GLN A 42 2.61 -11.61 14.53
N ALA A 43 3.64 -11.32 13.74
CA ALA A 43 4.35 -10.06 13.82
C ALA A 43 3.48 -8.92 13.28
N ARG A 44 3.46 -7.81 14.02
CA ARG A 44 2.72 -6.59 13.67
C ARG A 44 3.67 -5.41 13.51
N VAL A 45 3.18 -4.34 12.90
CA VAL A 45 3.88 -3.06 12.75
C VAL A 45 2.92 -1.92 13.03
N TYR A 46 3.46 -0.79 13.45
CA TYR A 46 2.73 0.48 13.47
C TYR A 46 3.09 1.27 12.21
N LYS A 47 2.09 1.55 11.39
CA LYS A 47 2.20 2.51 10.30
C LYS A 47 1.72 3.87 10.79
N LEU A 48 2.55 4.89 10.60
CA LEU A 48 2.18 6.29 10.75
C LEU A 48 1.86 6.84 9.37
N LEU A 49 0.60 7.19 9.15
CA LEU A 49 0.10 7.63 7.85
C LEU A 49 -0.23 9.12 7.91
N SER A 50 0.35 9.92 7.02
CA SER A 50 -0.01 11.34 6.85
C SER A 50 -0.85 11.62 5.61
N SER A 51 -1.02 10.63 4.73
CA SER A 51 -1.91 10.71 3.56
C SER A 51 -3.32 10.30 3.98
N PRO A 52 -4.35 11.16 3.78
CA PRO A 52 -5.74 10.77 4.02
C PRO A 52 -6.18 9.56 3.18
N THR A 53 -5.67 9.42 1.96
CA THR A 53 -5.94 8.27 1.08
C THR A 53 -5.35 6.98 1.65
N ASP A 54 -4.12 7.05 2.18
CA ASP A 54 -3.47 5.89 2.78
C ASP A 54 -4.22 5.51 4.07
N HIS A 55 -4.57 6.49 4.92
CA HIS A 55 -5.36 6.22 6.12
C HIS A 55 -6.69 5.56 5.77
N ALA A 56 -7.44 6.08 4.80
CA ALA A 56 -8.69 5.48 4.32
C ALA A 56 -8.48 4.03 3.82
N TYR A 57 -7.42 3.76 3.06
CA TYR A 57 -7.12 2.41 2.58
C TYR A 57 -6.95 1.37 3.72
N TYR A 58 -6.48 1.82 4.89
CA TYR A 58 -6.34 0.97 6.06
C TYR A 58 -7.55 0.96 6.99
N THR A 59 -8.35 2.02 7.05
CA THR A 59 -9.32 2.20 8.14
C THR A 59 -10.76 2.42 7.69
N ALA A 60 -10.99 2.66 6.40
CA ALA A 60 -12.33 2.81 5.87
C ALA A 60 -13.19 1.55 6.12
N PRO A 61 -14.48 1.69 6.48
CA PRO A 61 -15.36 0.54 6.75
C PRO A 61 -15.53 -0.42 5.57
N ASP A 62 -15.46 0.10 4.35
CA ASP A 62 -15.58 -0.59 3.07
C ASP A 62 -14.25 -0.79 2.35
N ARG A 63 -13.13 -0.57 3.06
CA ARG A 63 -11.79 -0.81 2.52
C ARG A 63 -11.68 -2.22 1.92
N PRO A 64 -10.82 -2.42 0.91
CA PRO A 64 -10.62 -3.74 0.36
C PRO A 64 -9.97 -4.67 1.38
N THR A 65 -10.51 -5.88 1.50
CA THR A 65 -10.03 -6.93 2.41
C THR A 65 -9.89 -8.26 1.70
N GLY A 66 -9.21 -9.22 2.34
CA GLY A 66 -9.02 -10.57 1.82
C GLY A 66 -7.55 -10.91 1.59
N ARG A 67 -7.31 -11.96 0.79
CA ARG A 67 -5.99 -12.60 0.69
C ARG A 67 -4.87 -11.66 0.25
N HIS A 68 -5.13 -10.69 -0.62
CA HIS A 68 -4.10 -9.80 -1.16
C HIS A 68 -4.10 -8.42 -0.51
N PHE A 69 -4.76 -8.24 0.63
CA PHE A 69 -4.83 -6.98 1.37
C PHE A 69 -4.25 -7.12 2.79
N PRO A 70 -3.69 -6.05 3.39
CA PRO A 70 -3.14 -6.11 4.72
C PRO A 70 -4.23 -6.36 5.77
N VAL A 71 -3.94 -7.22 6.73
CA VAL A 71 -4.72 -7.35 7.97
C VAL A 71 -4.45 -6.13 8.85
N VAL A 72 -5.52 -5.45 9.22
CA VAL A 72 -5.50 -4.29 10.12
C VAL A 72 -6.06 -4.74 11.46
N TYR A 73 -5.31 -4.48 12.53
CA TYR A 73 -5.68 -4.86 13.89
C TYR A 73 -6.35 -3.72 14.64
N ALA A 74 -5.87 -2.48 14.46
CA ALA A 74 -6.42 -1.32 15.13
C ALA A 74 -6.06 -0.01 14.41
N ASP A 75 -6.98 0.95 14.44
CA ASP A 75 -6.69 2.37 14.25
C ASP A 75 -6.60 3.01 15.64
N HIS A 76 -5.42 3.54 15.97
CA HIS A 76 -5.13 4.17 17.26
C HIS A 76 -5.33 5.70 17.20
N GLY A 77 -5.79 6.22 16.07
CA GLY A 77 -6.11 7.63 15.89
C GLY A 77 -4.90 8.52 15.60
N THR A 78 -5.11 9.82 15.75
CA THR A 78 -4.15 10.85 15.34
C THR A 78 -3.03 11.08 16.36
N VAL A 79 -1.81 11.27 15.87
CA VAL A 79 -0.59 11.56 16.65
C VAL A 79 0.19 12.75 16.09
N GLY A 80 -0.14 13.96 16.53
CA GLY A 80 0.56 15.17 16.07
C GLY A 80 0.35 15.44 14.57
N MET A 81 1.25 16.25 14.00
CA MET A 81 1.13 16.77 12.64
C MET A 81 2.41 16.52 11.85
N SER A 82 2.26 16.16 10.57
CA SER A 82 3.35 16.18 9.60
C SER A 82 3.72 17.61 9.22
N SER A 83 4.97 17.79 8.79
CA SER A 83 5.51 19.01 8.20
C SER A 83 4.76 19.46 6.95
N ARG A 84 4.01 18.55 6.33
CA ARG A 84 3.14 18.78 5.18
C ARG A 84 1.73 19.27 5.54
N GLY A 85 1.42 19.44 6.83
CA GLY A 85 0.15 20.00 7.30
C GLY A 85 -0.98 18.99 7.51
N PHE A 86 -0.72 17.70 7.31
CA PHE A 86 -1.67 16.62 7.59
C PHE A 86 -1.40 15.95 8.94
N PRO A 87 -2.43 15.51 9.69
CA PRO A 87 -2.24 14.69 10.89
C PRO A 87 -1.54 13.38 10.58
N PHE A 88 -0.69 12.88 11.49
CA PHE A 88 -0.27 11.48 11.44
C PHE A 88 -1.34 10.60 12.08
N HIS A 89 -1.64 9.45 11.50
CA HIS A 89 -2.51 8.43 12.06
C HIS A 89 -1.70 7.18 12.40
N ILE A 90 -1.90 6.59 13.57
CA ILE A 90 -1.25 5.33 13.95
C ILE A 90 -2.19 4.18 13.63
N VAL A 91 -1.80 3.33 12.68
CA VAL A 91 -2.52 2.09 12.37
C VAL A 91 -1.63 0.88 12.67
N GLU A 92 -2.18 -0.08 13.42
CA GLU A 92 -1.53 -1.36 13.69
C GLU A 92 -1.94 -2.38 12.63
N VAL A 93 -0.96 -2.90 11.90
CA VAL A 93 -1.18 -3.82 10.78
C VAL A 93 -0.23 -5.00 10.84
N GLU A 94 -0.51 -6.04 10.07
CA GLU A 94 0.42 -7.17 9.94
C GLU A 94 1.78 -6.74 9.38
N ARG A 95 2.84 -7.44 9.80
CA ARG A 95 4.17 -7.25 9.22
C ARG A 95 4.23 -7.91 7.85
N LEU A 96 4.47 -7.09 6.83
CA LEU A 96 4.81 -7.51 5.47
C LEU A 96 6.33 -7.41 5.25
N TYR A 97 6.81 -8.10 4.22
CA TYR A 97 8.21 -8.22 3.87
C TYR A 97 8.41 -7.79 2.41
N PRO A 98 9.56 -7.19 2.06
CA PRO A 98 9.90 -6.91 0.68
C PRO A 98 9.83 -8.16 -0.18
N LEU A 99 9.45 -7.99 -1.44
CA LEU A 99 9.46 -9.10 -2.39
C LEU A 99 10.90 -9.63 -2.58
N PRO A 100 11.09 -10.96 -2.57
CA PRO A 100 12.37 -11.52 -2.98
C PRO A 100 12.60 -11.27 -4.47
N GLY A 101 13.86 -11.34 -4.93
CA GLY A 101 14.17 -11.19 -6.36
C GLY A 101 13.63 -12.33 -7.25
N SER A 102 13.05 -13.39 -6.68
CA SER A 102 12.54 -14.57 -7.39
C SER A 102 11.46 -15.28 -6.58
N GLY A 103 10.59 -16.04 -7.25
CA GLY A 103 9.52 -16.85 -6.65
C GLY A 103 8.12 -16.33 -6.99
N ASP A 104 7.09 -17.12 -6.67
CA ASP A 104 5.71 -16.91 -7.14
C ASP A 104 5.17 -15.49 -6.86
N ALA A 105 5.42 -14.94 -5.67
CA ALA A 105 4.99 -13.58 -5.33
C ALA A 105 5.69 -12.52 -6.17
N ALA A 106 7.00 -12.67 -6.41
CA ALA A 106 7.79 -11.74 -7.19
C ALA A 106 7.42 -11.80 -8.68
N GLU A 107 7.16 -12.99 -9.20
CA GLU A 107 6.67 -13.19 -10.56
C GLU A 107 5.26 -12.60 -10.74
N MET A 108 4.37 -12.83 -9.78
CA MET A 108 3.02 -12.24 -9.79
C MET A 108 3.07 -10.72 -9.71
N ALA A 109 3.89 -10.16 -8.81
CA ALA A 109 4.08 -8.71 -8.70
C ALA A 109 4.62 -8.12 -10.01
N THR A 110 5.65 -8.75 -10.59
CA THR A 110 6.22 -8.35 -11.89
C THR A 110 5.18 -8.36 -12.99
N ARG A 111 4.32 -9.39 -13.03
CA ARG A 111 3.26 -9.50 -14.03
C ARG A 111 2.19 -8.42 -13.85
N ILE A 112 1.80 -8.11 -12.61
CA ILE A 112 0.86 -7.03 -12.29
C ILE A 112 1.46 -5.68 -12.67
N SER A 113 2.68 -5.37 -12.22
CA SER A 113 3.32 -4.08 -12.46
C SER A 113 3.58 -3.85 -13.94
N THR A 114 4.01 -4.89 -14.68
CA THR A 114 4.23 -4.80 -16.12
C THR A 114 2.92 -4.60 -16.87
N ALA A 115 1.88 -5.41 -16.59
CA ALA A 115 0.58 -5.24 -17.23
C ALA A 115 -0.03 -3.87 -16.93
N TYR A 116 0.10 -3.40 -15.69
CA TYR A 116 -0.40 -2.08 -15.29
C TYR A 116 0.34 -0.95 -16.01
N PHE A 117 1.67 -1.04 -16.10
CA PHE A 117 2.48 -0.07 -16.83
C PHE A 117 2.15 -0.05 -18.34
N ASP A 118 2.05 -1.22 -18.97
CA ASP A 118 1.67 -1.33 -20.39
C ASP A 118 0.29 -0.73 -20.64
N ALA A 119 -0.68 -1.00 -19.75
CA ALA A 119 -2.00 -0.39 -19.83
C ALA A 119 -1.93 1.14 -19.64
N CYS A 120 -1.12 1.64 -18.71
CA CYS A 120 -0.90 3.09 -18.58
C CYS A 120 -0.37 3.69 -19.88
N LEU A 121 0.59 3.05 -20.55
CA LEU A 121 1.11 3.52 -21.83
C LEU A 121 0.04 3.53 -22.94
N MET A 122 -0.87 2.57 -22.95
CA MET A 122 -2.01 2.52 -23.89
C MET A 122 -2.96 3.71 -23.67
N TRP A 123 -3.20 4.08 -22.42
CA TRP A 123 -4.17 5.10 -22.03
C TRP A 123 -3.55 6.46 -21.71
N ARG A 124 -2.27 6.68 -22.04
CA ARG A 124 -1.51 7.91 -21.71
C ARG A 124 -2.18 9.23 -22.13
N MET A 125 -3.01 9.18 -23.17
CA MET A 125 -3.74 10.35 -23.68
C MET A 125 -4.86 10.82 -22.74
N LEU A 126 -5.25 10.00 -21.75
CA LEU A 126 -6.30 10.28 -20.78
C LEU A 126 -5.77 10.87 -19.46
N ALA A 127 -4.47 11.23 -19.43
CA ALA A 127 -3.81 11.98 -18.35
C ALA A 127 -4.18 11.49 -16.94
N GLN A 128 -4.99 12.25 -16.20
CA GLN A 128 -5.33 12.00 -14.79
C GLN A 128 -6.05 10.66 -14.58
N ASP A 129 -6.85 10.20 -15.53
CA ASP A 129 -7.59 8.93 -15.41
C ASP A 129 -6.82 7.72 -15.94
N MET A 130 -5.64 7.92 -16.53
CA MET A 130 -4.80 6.85 -17.09
C MET A 130 -4.61 5.70 -16.11
N GLY A 131 -4.29 5.99 -14.85
CA GLY A 131 -4.01 4.98 -13.84
C GLY A 131 -5.24 4.18 -13.42
N ARG A 132 -6.41 4.81 -13.31
CA ARG A 132 -7.67 4.12 -12.98
C ARG A 132 -8.13 3.24 -14.14
N ILE A 133 -8.03 3.74 -15.37
CA ILE A 133 -8.36 2.97 -16.58
C ILE A 133 -7.41 1.79 -16.76
N ALA A 134 -6.12 1.96 -16.44
CA ALA A 134 -5.16 0.86 -16.43
C ALA A 134 -5.56 -0.22 -15.42
N LEU A 135 -5.93 0.15 -14.19
CA LEU A 135 -6.40 -0.81 -13.19
C LEU A 135 -7.68 -1.53 -13.65
N HIS A 136 -8.65 -0.80 -14.19
CA HIS A 136 -9.86 -1.38 -14.79
C HIS A 136 -9.51 -2.38 -15.89
N HIS A 137 -8.57 -2.03 -16.78
CA HIS A 137 -8.09 -2.91 -17.85
C HIS A 137 -7.53 -4.23 -17.29
N LEU A 138 -6.77 -4.18 -16.20
CA LEU A 138 -6.26 -5.37 -15.50
C LEU A 138 -7.37 -6.22 -14.89
N ALA A 139 -8.40 -5.56 -14.35
CA ALA A 139 -9.52 -6.21 -13.70
C ALA A 139 -10.45 -6.89 -14.70
N VAL A 140 -10.71 -6.32 -15.89
CA VAL A 140 -11.70 -6.87 -16.84
C VAL A 140 -11.10 -7.72 -17.96
N THR A 141 -9.81 -7.54 -18.27
CA THR A 141 -9.16 -8.31 -19.34
C THR A 141 -8.85 -9.73 -18.85
N PRO A 142 -9.13 -10.78 -19.65
CA PRO A 142 -8.84 -12.16 -19.29
C PRO A 142 -7.34 -12.45 -19.36
N MET A 143 -6.60 -11.91 -18.40
CA MET A 143 -5.13 -12.05 -18.33
C MET A 143 -4.72 -13.43 -17.83
N GLY A 144 -5.63 -14.24 -17.27
CA GLY A 144 -5.32 -15.50 -16.61
C GLY A 144 -4.91 -15.33 -15.15
N TRP A 145 -5.58 -14.41 -14.44
CA TRP A 145 -5.47 -14.27 -12.98
C TRP A 145 -6.15 -15.44 -12.27
N SER A 146 -5.70 -15.75 -11.05
CA SER A 146 -6.51 -16.58 -10.17
C SER A 146 -7.79 -15.81 -9.78
N GLU A 147 -8.84 -16.54 -9.41
CA GLU A 147 -10.10 -15.93 -8.96
C GLU A 147 -9.88 -14.95 -7.78
N ALA A 148 -9.02 -15.33 -6.83
CA ALA A 148 -8.66 -14.48 -5.69
C ALA A 148 -7.95 -13.18 -6.11
N MET A 149 -7.04 -13.25 -7.08
CA MET A 149 -6.34 -12.07 -7.58
C MET A 149 -7.28 -11.16 -8.38
N HIS A 150 -8.12 -11.73 -9.24
CA HIS A 150 -9.13 -10.99 -9.99
C HIS A 150 -10.09 -10.25 -9.05
N GLY A 151 -10.62 -10.93 -8.02
CA GLY A 151 -11.47 -10.29 -7.01
C GLY A 151 -10.75 -9.20 -6.22
N SER A 152 -9.43 -9.33 -6.03
CA SER A 152 -8.62 -8.30 -5.36
C SER A 152 -8.39 -7.07 -6.23
N LEU A 153 -8.13 -7.25 -7.53
CA LEU A 153 -8.03 -6.13 -8.48
C LEU A 153 -9.36 -5.37 -8.57
N GLN A 154 -10.49 -6.06 -8.63
CA GLN A 154 -11.81 -5.43 -8.61
C GLN A 154 -12.11 -4.69 -7.29
N ALA A 155 -11.67 -5.23 -6.15
CA ALA A 155 -11.85 -4.56 -4.86
C ALA A 155 -11.00 -3.27 -4.78
N LEU A 156 -9.76 -3.33 -5.29
CA LEU A 156 -8.90 -2.15 -5.39
C LEU A 156 -9.47 -1.10 -6.34
N GLU A 157 -10.03 -1.53 -7.47
CA GLU A 157 -10.69 -0.66 -8.45
C GLU A 157 -11.86 0.10 -7.83
N ARG A 158 -12.78 -0.61 -7.16
CA ARG A 158 -13.91 0.03 -6.47
C ARG A 158 -13.45 1.05 -5.44
N PHE A 159 -12.45 0.69 -4.63
CA PHE A 159 -11.88 1.61 -3.64
C PHE A 159 -11.29 2.85 -4.32
N ALA A 160 -10.54 2.69 -5.42
CA ALA A 160 -9.95 3.81 -6.14
C ALA A 160 -11.01 4.75 -6.74
N GLU A 161 -12.14 4.21 -7.20
CA GLU A 161 -13.27 5.01 -7.67
C GLU A 161 -13.99 5.73 -6.52
N GLU A 162 -14.39 5.02 -5.47
CA GLU A 162 -15.17 5.55 -4.35
C GLU A 162 -14.41 6.63 -3.56
N TYR A 163 -13.11 6.47 -3.40
CA TYR A 163 -12.24 7.38 -2.63
C TYR A 163 -11.49 8.38 -3.51
N GLY A 164 -11.72 8.39 -4.82
CA GLY A 164 -10.98 9.24 -5.75
C GLY A 164 -9.47 9.00 -5.72
N ALA A 165 -9.03 7.80 -5.34
CA ALA A 165 -7.62 7.46 -5.26
C ALA A 165 -7.03 7.11 -6.62
N LEU A 166 -5.72 7.31 -6.78
CA LEU A 166 -4.97 6.87 -7.97
C LEU A 166 -4.21 5.58 -7.65
N PRO A 167 -4.32 4.52 -8.46
CA PRO A 167 -3.56 3.29 -8.22
C PRO A 167 -2.06 3.49 -8.45
N ASP A 168 -1.23 2.85 -7.62
CA ASP A 168 0.23 2.82 -7.75
C ASP A 168 0.74 1.38 -7.59
N LEU A 169 0.69 0.65 -8.70
CA LEU A 169 1.10 -0.76 -8.79
C LEU A 169 2.50 -0.93 -9.43
N ILE A 170 3.21 0.17 -9.65
CA ILE A 170 4.55 0.17 -10.29
C ILE A 170 5.64 0.16 -9.23
N LYS A 171 5.46 0.89 -8.12
CA LYS A 171 6.45 0.93 -7.05
C LYS A 171 6.56 -0.44 -6.36
N ALA A 172 7.77 -0.97 -6.32
CA ALA A 172 8.05 -2.27 -5.74
C ALA A 172 7.59 -2.36 -4.27
N ASP A 173 7.76 -1.29 -3.48
CA ASP A 173 7.41 -1.27 -2.06
C ASP A 173 5.89 -1.22 -1.80
N ASN A 174 5.08 -0.96 -2.84
CA ASN A 174 3.61 -1.03 -2.73
C ASN A 174 3.10 -2.47 -2.88
N LEU A 175 3.93 -3.38 -3.40
CA LEU A 175 3.66 -4.79 -3.54
C LEU A 175 4.59 -5.56 -2.62
N MET A 176 4.05 -6.06 -1.52
CA MET A 176 4.83 -6.72 -0.46
C MET A 176 4.39 -8.16 -0.30
N MET A 177 5.03 -8.90 0.58
CA MET A 177 4.80 -10.32 0.75
C MET A 177 4.60 -10.68 2.23
N ARG A 178 3.68 -11.60 2.52
CA ARG A 178 3.61 -12.25 3.82
C ARG A 178 4.74 -13.26 4.00
N ARG A 179 5.00 -13.68 5.24
CA ARG A 179 6.02 -14.69 5.53
C ARG A 179 5.78 -16.03 4.81
N ASP A 180 4.52 -16.34 4.48
CA ASP A 180 4.11 -17.56 3.78
C ASP A 180 4.26 -17.48 2.25
N GLY A 181 4.74 -16.36 1.70
CA GLY A 181 4.87 -16.17 0.26
C GLY A 181 3.65 -15.54 -0.42
N THR A 182 2.60 -15.17 0.31
CA THR A 182 1.43 -14.51 -0.29
C THR A 182 1.75 -13.06 -0.66
N LEU A 183 1.52 -12.68 -1.92
CA LEU A 183 1.58 -11.28 -2.38
C LEU A 183 0.48 -10.44 -1.72
N VAL A 184 0.80 -9.23 -1.28
CA VAL A 184 -0.10 -8.27 -0.64
C VAL A 184 0.11 -6.89 -1.23
N PHE A 185 -0.99 -6.23 -1.58
CA PHE A 185 -1.02 -4.82 -1.93
C PHE A 185 -0.84 -4.01 -0.64
N SER A 186 0.36 -3.53 -0.36
CA SER A 186 0.66 -2.79 0.88
C SER A 186 0.09 -1.39 0.79
N ASP A 187 0.57 -0.59 -0.15
CA ASP A 187 0.18 0.81 -0.29
C ASP A 187 -0.16 1.09 -1.78
N PRO A 188 -1.19 0.43 -2.34
CA PRO A 188 -1.41 0.36 -3.79
C PRO A 188 -2.10 1.61 -4.36
N VAL A 189 -2.25 2.66 -3.58
CA VAL A 189 -2.96 3.88 -3.94
C VAL A 189 -2.25 5.12 -3.40
N PHE A 190 -2.48 6.26 -4.03
CA PHE A 190 -2.03 7.56 -3.57
C PHE A 190 -3.06 8.65 -3.88
N MET A 191 -2.86 9.83 -3.31
CA MET A 191 -3.67 11.03 -3.55
C MET A 191 -3.17 11.77 -4.80
N GLU A 192 -4.08 12.34 -5.58
CA GLU A 192 -3.78 13.24 -6.70
C GLU A 192 -3.07 14.53 -6.28
#